data_AF-G9ZCV3-F1
#
_entry.id   AF-G9ZCV3-F1
#
_cell.length_a   1.000
_cell.length_b   1.000
_cell.length_c   1.000
_cell.angle_alpha   90.00
_cell.angle_beta   90.00
_cell.angle_gamma   90.00
#
_symmetry.space_group_name_H-M   'P 1'
#
loop_
_entity.id
_entity.type
_entity.pdbx_description
1 polymer ?
#
loop_
_entity_poly.entity_id
_entity_poly.type
_entity_poly.pdbx_seq_one_letter_code
_entity_poly.pdbx_strand_id
1 'polypeptide(L)'
;MNVYLLDTHIISETRRPERINTNVEKWLSKTDSGALYTSAISTMELERGVLRMERKDDKQGRILRAWLRSTVKPIEKAACRHWNV
;
A
#
# COMPACT_ATOMS: atom_id res chain seq x y z
N MET A 1 -6.69 14.87 -16.04
CA MET A 1 -6.16 13.60 -15.53
C MET A 1 -5.91 13.80 -14.05
N ASN A 2 -6.60 13.07 -13.18
CA ASN A 2 -6.46 13.23 -11.72
C ASN A 2 -5.47 12.20 -11.21
N VAL A 3 -4.52 12.66 -10.40
CA VAL A 3 -3.53 11.81 -9.72
C VAL A 3 -3.86 11.81 -8.23
N TYR A 4 -3.73 10.65 -7.60
CA TYR A 4 -4.05 10.45 -6.19
C TYR A 4 -2.82 9.98 -5.42
N LEU A 5 -2.59 10.61 -4.26
CA LEU A 5 -1.60 10.18 -3.29
C LEU A 5 -2.30 9.42 -2.16
N LEU A 6 -2.00 8.13 -2.04
CA LEU A 6 -2.55 7.26 -1.02
C LEU A 6 -1.76 7.38 0.28
N ASP A 7 -2.48 7.58 1.37
CA ASP A 7 -1.93 7.49 2.72
C ASP A 7 -1.84 6.04 3.23
N THR A 8 -1.24 5.89 4.39
CA THR A 8 -1.05 4.60 5.07
C THR A 8 -2.38 3.92 5.38
N HIS A 9 -3.45 4.68 5.67
CA HIS A 9 -4.74 4.13 6.06
C HIS A 9 -5.43 3.45 4.88
N ILE A 10 -5.57 4.16 3.76
CA ILE A 10 -6.16 3.63 2.53
C ILE A 10 -5.38 2.43 2.02
N ILE A 11 -4.04 2.48 2.06
CA ILE A 11 -3.20 1.34 1.70
C ILE A 11 -3.47 0.17 2.64
N SER A 12 -3.53 0.39 3.95
CA SER A 12 -3.75 -0.66 4.94
C SER A 12 -5.13 -1.34 4.82
N GLU A 13 -6.15 -0.65 4.30
CA GLU A 13 -7.47 -1.24 4.04
C GLU A 13 -7.40 -2.33 2.97
N THR A 14 -6.55 -2.16 1.94
CA THR A 14 -6.36 -3.17 0.87
C THR A 14 -5.80 -4.50 1.37
N ARG A 15 -5.22 -4.53 2.58
CA ARG A 15 -4.69 -5.74 3.21
C ARG A 15 -5.76 -6.75 3.57
N ARG A 16 -6.95 -6.26 3.89
CA ARG A 16 -8.09 -7.06 4.34
C ARG A 16 -9.22 -6.82 3.34
N PRO A 17 -9.13 -7.39 2.13
CA PRO A 17 -10.14 -7.18 1.10
C PRO A 17 -11.54 -7.60 1.57
N GLU A 18 -11.64 -8.52 2.53
CA GLU A 18 -12.89 -8.91 3.16
C GLU A 18 -13.50 -7.86 4.11
N ARG A 19 -12.74 -6.83 4.48
CA ARG A 19 -13.13 -5.75 5.41
C ARG A 19 -12.95 -4.35 4.82
N ILE A 20 -12.65 -4.23 3.53
CA ILE A 20 -12.44 -2.95 2.88
C ILE A 20 -13.73 -2.12 2.90
N ASN A 21 -13.61 -0.80 3.07
CA ASN A 21 -14.77 0.05 2.92
C ASN A 21 -15.28 0.00 1.47
N THR A 22 -16.58 -0.25 1.28
CA THR A 22 -17.20 -0.39 -0.04
C THR A 22 -16.99 0.84 -0.94
N ASN A 23 -16.91 2.04 -0.36
CA ASN A 23 -16.63 3.24 -1.15
C ASN A 23 -15.17 3.31 -1.61
N VAL A 24 -14.23 2.86 -0.77
CA VAL A 24 -12.81 2.76 -1.13
C VAL A 24 -12.61 1.71 -2.23
N GLU A 25 -13.25 0.55 -2.11
CA GLU A 25 -13.22 -0.50 -3.12
C GLU A 25 -13.79 -0.03 -4.47
N LYS A 26 -14.97 0.61 -4.45
CA LYS A 26 -15.60 1.18 -5.67
C LYS A 26 -14.73 2.25 -6.31
N TRP A 27 -14.02 3.05 -5.53
CA TRP A 27 -13.13 4.08 -6.04
C TRP A 27 -11.85 3.48 -6.62
N LEU A 28 -11.20 2.55 -5.91
CA LEU A 28 -9.99 1.87 -6.38
C LEU A 28 -10.25 1.10 -7.68
N SER A 29 -11.37 0.39 -7.79
CA SER A 29 -11.72 -0.37 -9.00
C SER A 29 -11.98 0.50 -10.24
N LYS A 30 -12.27 1.79 -10.06
CA LYS A 30 -12.51 2.75 -11.15
C LYS A 30 -11.32 3.66 -11.42
N THR A 31 -10.30 3.64 -10.56
CA THR A 31 -9.13 4.52 -10.68
C THR A 31 -8.02 3.80 -11.42
N ASP A 32 -7.45 4.46 -12.44
CA ASP A 32 -6.30 3.91 -13.14
C ASP A 32 -5.13 3.71 -12.18
N SER A 33 -4.54 2.51 -12.20
CA SER A 33 -3.37 2.18 -11.38
C SER A 33 -2.16 3.08 -11.64
N GLY A 34 -2.03 3.64 -12.86
CA GLY A 34 -0.99 4.62 -13.20
C GLY A 34 -1.22 6.00 -12.57
N ALA A 35 -2.41 6.25 -12.02
CA ALA A 35 -2.79 7.47 -11.32
C ALA A 35 -2.70 7.34 -9.79
N LEU A 36 -2.29 6.18 -9.26
CA LEU A 36 -2.18 5.91 -7.83
C LEU A 36 -0.71 5.93 -7.38
N TYR A 37 -0.41 6.81 -6.42
CA TYR A 37 0.94 7.04 -5.89
C TYR A 37 0.90 6.87 -4.38
N THR A 38 2.05 6.64 -3.74
CA THR A 38 2.20 6.75 -2.29
C THR A 38 3.49 7.46 -1.94
N SER A 39 3.58 8.01 -0.73
CA SER A 39 4.78 8.68 -0.26
C SER A 39 5.81 7.69 0.28
N ALA A 40 7.09 8.04 0.19
CA ALA A 40 8.16 7.29 0.85
C ALA A 40 7.96 7.21 2.38
N ILE A 41 7.32 8.23 2.98
CA ILE A 41 7.00 8.26 4.41
C ILE A 41 5.94 7.20 4.76
N SER A 42 4.84 7.12 4.01
CA SER A 42 3.80 6.10 4.20
C SER A 42 4.37 4.69 4.00
N THR A 43 5.26 4.52 3.02
CA THR A 43 5.98 3.24 2.82
C THR A 43 6.86 2.90 4.02
N MET A 44 7.63 3.87 4.54
CA MET A 44 8.46 3.69 5.74
C MET A 44 7.61 3.33 6.98
N GLU A 45 6.46 3.96 7.18
CA GLU A 45 5.55 3.64 8.28
C GLU A 45 5.07 2.18 8.22
N LEU A 46 4.69 1.72 7.04
CA LEU A 46 4.28 0.34 6.81
C LEU A 46 5.43 -0.64 7.04
N GLU A 47 6.61 -0.37 6.48
CA GLU A 47 7.83 -1.16 6.69
C GLU A 47 8.15 -1.30 8.19
N ARG A 48 8.09 -0.20 8.94
CA ARG A 48 8.30 -0.19 10.39
C ARG A 48 7.23 -1.01 11.12
N GLY A 49 5.97 -0.93 10.68
CA GLY A 49 4.88 -1.75 11.20
C GLY A 49 5.10 -3.25 10.98
N VAL A 50 5.53 -3.65 9.78
CA VAL A 50 5.87 -5.05 9.45
C VAL A 50 7.03 -5.53 10.30
N LEU A 51 8.14 -4.77 10.38
CA LEU A 51 9.30 -5.13 11.19
C LEU A 51 8.96 -5.28 12.68
N ARG A 52 8.08 -4.42 13.20
CA ARG A 52 7.61 -4.54 14.59
C ARG A 52 6.81 -5.83 14.80
N MET A 53 5.98 -6.21 13.83
CA MET A 53 5.22 -7.45 13.91
C MET A 53 6.12 -8.68 13.77
N GLU A 54 7.08 -8.68 12.84
CA GLU A 54 8.05 -9.78 12.68
C GLU A 54 8.81 -10.09 13.98
N ARG A 55 9.15 -9.05 14.76
CA ARG A 55 9.80 -9.23 16.09
C ARG A 55 8.86 -9.75 17.17
N LYS A 56 7.55 -9.52 17.05
CA LYS A 56 6.54 -9.90 18.04
C LYS A 56 5.92 -11.26 17.75
N ASP A 57 5.59 -11.51 16.49
CA ASP A 57 4.98 -12.73 15.94
C ASP A 57 5.51 -12.91 14.51
N ASP A 58 6.46 -13.82 14.36
CA ASP A 58 7.13 -14.13 13.09
C ASP A 58 6.13 -14.65 12.02
N LYS A 59 5.12 -15.42 12.41
CA LYS A 59 4.11 -15.93 11.47
C LYS A 59 3.26 -14.79 10.92
N GLN A 60 2.75 -13.92 11.80
CA GLN A 60 1.98 -12.76 11.37
C GLN A 60 2.84 -11.75 10.61
N GLY A 61 4.09 -11.55 11.03
CA GLY A 61 5.07 -10.69 10.37
C GLY A 61 5.33 -11.10 8.92
N ARG A 62 5.56 -12.40 8.66
CA ARG A 62 5.74 -12.92 7.29
C ARG A 62 4.53 -12.67 6.39
N ILE A 63 3.31 -12.78 6.91
CA ILE A 63 2.09 -12.48 6.15
C ILE A 63 2.06 -10.99 5.76
N LEU A 64 2.36 -10.10 6.71
CA LEU A 64 2.41 -8.66 6.45
C LEU A 64 3.54 -8.30 5.47
N ARG A 65 4.68 -8.98 5.56
CA ARG A 65 5.82 -8.82 4.64
C ARG A 65 5.46 -9.18 3.20
N ALA A 66 4.77 -10.30 3.02
CA ALA A 66 4.29 -10.73 1.71
C ALA A 66 3.34 -9.70 1.10
N TRP A 67 2.34 -9.26 1.89
CA TRP A 67 1.39 -8.21 1.47
C TRP A 67 2.09 -6.90 1.09
N LEU A 68 3.04 -6.43 1.90
CA LEU A 68 3.79 -5.20 1.63
C LEU A 68 4.52 -5.27 0.28
N ARG A 69 5.13 -6.41 -0.04
CA ARG A 69 5.86 -6.62 -1.29
C ARG A 69 4.93 -6.74 -2.50
N SER A 70 3.77 -7.39 -2.36
CA SER A 70 2.84 -7.59 -3.47
C SER A 70 2.00 -6.35 -3.79
N THR A 71 1.73 -5.50 -2.80
CA THR A 71 0.75 -4.41 -2.94
C THR A 71 1.39 -3.03 -2.91
N VAL A 72 2.31 -2.76 -1.98
CA VAL A 72 2.84 -1.40 -1.77
C VAL A 72 4.02 -1.10 -2.68
N LYS A 73 4.93 -2.06 -2.86
CA LYS A 73 6.10 -1.88 -3.75
C LYS A 73 5.75 -1.59 -5.22
N PRO A 74 4.67 -2.14 -5.81
CA PRO A 74 4.22 -1.73 -7.14
C PRO A 74 3.72 -0.27 -7.21
N ILE A 75 2.99 0.21 -6.20
CA ILE A 75 2.48 1.60 -6.14
C ILE A 75 3.67 2.58 -6.04
N GLU A 76 4.68 2.26 -5.24
CA GLU A 76 5.94 3.02 -5.15
C GLU A 76 6.68 3.05 -6.50
N LYS A 77 6.79 1.92 -7.20
CA LYS A 77 7.46 1.85 -8.52
C LYS A 77 6.69 2.53 -9.65
N ALA A 78 5.36 2.62 -9.56
CA ALA A 78 4.57 3.42 -10.49
C ALA A 78 4.90 4.91 -10.31
N ALA A 79 5.07 5.34 -9.05
CA ALA A 79 5.54 6.68 -8.73
C ALA A 79 6.92 6.98 -9.34
N CYS A 80 7.93 6.16 -9.05
CA CYS A 80 9.30 6.40 -9.55
C CYS A 80 9.40 6.31 -11.09
N ARG A 81 8.54 5.55 -11.78
CA ARG A 81 8.61 5.49 -13.26
C ARG A 81 8.07 6.74 -13.96
N HIS A 82 7.20 7.51 -13.30
CA HIS A 82 6.64 8.73 -13.87
C HIS A 82 7.52 9.96 -13.60
N TRP A 83 8.22 9.97 -12.46
CA TRP A 83 9.19 11.00 -12.11
C TRP A 83 10.57 10.44 -12.35
N ASN A 84 11.25 10.80 -13.44
CA ASN A 84 12.59 10.32 -13.87
C ASN A 84 13.68 10.34 -12.76
N VAL A 85 13.59 9.44 -11.78
CA VAL A 85 14.51 9.16 -10.67
C VAL A 85 14.48 7.67 -10.34
#